data_AF-A0A920NFQ0-F1
#
_entry.id   AF-A0A920NFQ0-F1
#
_cell.length_a   1.000
_cell.length_b   1.000
_cell.length_c   1.000
_cell.angle_alpha   90.00
_cell.angle_beta   90.00
_cell.angle_gamma   90.00
#
_symmetry.space_group_name_H-M   'P 1'
#
loop_
_entity.id
_entity.type
_entity.pdbx_description
1 polymer ?
#
loop_
_entity_poly.entity_id
_entity_poly.type
_entity_poly.pdbx_seq_one_letter_code
_entity_poly.pdbx_strand_id
1 'polypeptide(L)' 'MRYLGTCDGNMQEGSLRADVNVSVRKVGEENFGTRCEIKNVNSIRFMKLAIEYEAKRQVELIEKKKPN' A
#
# COMPACT_ATOMS: atom_id res chain seq x y z
N MET A 1 0.61 16.43 16.29
CA MET A 1 1.42 15.49 17.09
C MET A 1 2.83 16.06 17.29
N ARG A 2 2.96 17.09 18.13
CA ARG A 2 4.24 17.70 18.58
C ARG A 2 4.28 17.76 20.12
N TYR A 3 3.60 16.82 20.80
CA TYR A 3 3.24 16.98 22.22
C TYR A 3 3.56 15.81 23.14
N LEU A 4 4.15 14.72 22.63
CA LEU A 4 4.82 13.71 23.44
C LEU A 4 6.20 13.50 22.83
N GLY A 5 7.23 14.00 23.50
CA GLY A 5 8.63 13.91 23.10
C GLY A 5 9.18 12.49 23.16
N THR A 6 8.63 11.58 22.36
CA THR A 6 9.06 10.18 22.25
C THR A 6 9.48 9.78 20.84
N CYS A 7 9.34 10.64 19.84
CA CYS A 7 9.90 10.41 18.52
C CYS A 7 10.43 11.72 17.97
N ASP A 8 11.75 11.90 18.03
CA ASP A 8 12.42 12.73 17.06
C ASP A 8 12.04 12.19 15.68
N GLY A 9 11.31 13.00 14.91
CA GLY A 9 10.80 12.70 13.58
C GLY A 9 11.90 12.52 12.53
N ASN A 10 13.04 11.92 12.90
CA ASN A 10 14.06 11.44 11.99
C ASN A 10 13.64 10.08 11.44
N MET A 11 12.71 10.13 10.49
CA MET A 11 12.43 9.03 9.56
C MET A 11 13.63 8.75 8.60
N GLN A 12 14.77 9.41 8.77
CA GLN A 12 16.02 9.20 8.00
C GLN A 12 16.87 8.01 8.51
N GLU A 13 16.56 7.43 9.68
CA GLU A 13 17.35 6.37 10.33
C GLU A 13 17.04 4.93 9.87
N GLY A 14 16.44 4.74 8.68
CA GLY A 14 16.43 3.43 7.99
C GLY A 14 15.88 2.21 8.74
N SER A 15 15.21 2.36 9.89
CA SER A 15 14.83 1.23 10.76
C SER A 15 13.33 0.92 10.73
N LEU A 16 12.54 1.68 9.98
CA LEU A 16 11.12 1.40 9.81
C LEU A 16 10.92 0.34 8.72
N ARG A 17 10.88 -0.93 9.12
CA ARG A 17 10.37 -2.02 8.29
C ARG A 17 8.87 -2.12 8.48
N ALA A 18 8.12 -1.95 7.41
CA ALA A 18 6.67 -2.06 7.42
C ALA A 18 6.21 -3.03 6.33
N ASP A 19 5.30 -3.93 6.71
CA ASP A 19 4.58 -4.78 5.79
C ASP A 19 3.30 -4.06 5.34
N VAL A 20 3.10 -3.97 4.03
CA VAL A 20 2.03 -3.19 3.43
C VAL A 20 1.05 -4.14 2.76
N ASN A 21 -0.22 -4.06 3.17
CA ASN A 21 -1.30 -4.87 2.60
C ASN A 21 -2.18 -3.99 1.71
N VAL A 22 -2.26 -4.33 0.42
CA VAL A 22 -3.04 -3.57 -0.57
C VAL A 22 -4.08 -4.48 -1.22
N SER A 23 -5.33 -4.06 -1.20
CA SER A 23 -6.42 -4.66 -1.98
C SER A 23 -7.23 -3.55 -2.64
N VAL A 24 -7.62 -3.77 -3.88
CA VAL A 24 -8.54 -2.88 -4.61
C VAL A 24 -9.85 -3.60 -4.86
N ARG A 25 -10.94 -2.85 -4.90
CA ARG A 25 -12.28 -3.35 -5.23
C ARG A 25 -13.04 -2.34 -6.07
N LYS A 26 -14.03 -2.80 -6.84
CA LYS A 26 -14.91 -1.88 -7.55
C LYS A 26 -15.83 -1.16 -6.56
N VAL A 27 -16.16 0.09 -6.89
CA VAL A 27 -17.10 0.88 -6.09
C VAL A 27 -18.46 0.17 -6.14
N GLY A 28 -19.00 -0.19 -4.96
CA GLY A 28 -20.26 -0.92 -4.81
C GLY A 28 -20.12 -2.44 -4.67
N GLU A 29 -18.91 -3.00 -4.75
CA GLU A 29 -18.69 -4.43 -4.52
C GLU A 29 -18.46 -4.71 -3.03
N GLU A 30 -19.27 -5.60 -2.44
CA GLU A 30 -19.16 -5.97 -1.01
C GLU A 30 -17.97 -6.89 -0.74
N ASN A 31 -17.56 -7.69 -1.74
CA ASN A 31 -16.45 -8.62 -1.60
C ASN A 31 -15.09 -7.90 -1.60
N PHE A 32 -14.22 -8.31 -0.68
CA PHE A 32 -12.84 -7.84 -0.68
C PHE A 32 -12.10 -8.41 -1.89
N GLY A 33 -11.39 -7.54 -2.63
CA GLY A 33 -10.53 -7.95 -3.73
C GLY A 33 -9.29 -8.71 -3.27
N THR A 34 -8.49 -9.17 -4.23
CA THR A 34 -7.27 -9.93 -3.96
C THR A 34 -6.30 -9.13 -3.10
N ARG A 35 -5.94 -9.64 -1.93
CA ARG A 35 -4.93 -9.04 -1.07
C ARG A 35 -3.53 -9.28 -1.65
N CYS A 36 -2.79 -8.22 -1.89
CA CYS A 36 -1.36 -8.28 -2.17
C CYS A 36 -0.57 -7.73 -0.98
N GLU A 37 0.49 -8.44 -0.60
CA GLU A 37 1.32 -8.11 0.55
C GLU A 37 2.73 -7.75 0.09
N ILE A 38 3.13 -6.51 0.31
CA ILE A 38 4.44 -5.97 -0.05
C ILE A 38 5.28 -5.93 1.23
N LYS A 39 6.29 -6.80 1.30
CA LYS A 39 7.18 -6.94 2.45
C LYS A 39 8.47 -6.14 2.29
N ASN A 40 9.15 -5.88 3.42
CA ASN A 40 10.49 -5.28 3.47
C ASN A 40 10.60 -3.88 2.85
N VAL A 41 9.59 -3.04 3.08
CA VAL A 41 9.64 -1.66 2.61
C VAL A 41 10.40 -0.81 3.63
N ASN A 42 11.60 -0.36 3.24
CA ASN A 42 12.53 0.38 4.11
C ASN A 42 12.43 1.91 3.97
N SER A 43 11.51 2.41 3.13
CA SER A 43 11.29 3.85 2.95
C SER A 43 9.83 4.14 2.65
N ILE A 44 9.31 5.19 3.26
CA ILE A 44 7.94 5.68 3.03
C ILE A 44 7.74 6.13 1.59
N ARG A 45 8.80 6.65 0.93
CA ARG A 45 8.72 7.03 -0.49
C ARG A 45 8.55 5.81 -1.38
N PHE A 46 9.32 4.74 -1.11
CA PHE A 46 9.18 3.47 -1.84
C PHE A 46 7.85 2.78 -1.52
N MET A 47 7.37 2.90 -0.27
CA MET A 47 6.04 2.43 0.13
C MET A 47 4.94 3.04 -0.75
N LYS A 48 4.92 4.37 -0.88
CA LYS A 48 3.92 5.05 -1.69
C LYS A 48 3.95 4.60 -3.16
N LEU A 49 5.15 4.52 -3.74
CA LEU A 49 5.32 4.07 -5.13
C LEU A 49 4.86 2.62 -5.32
N ALA A 50 5.19 1.72 -4.39
CA ALA A 50 4.82 0.32 -4.44
C ALA A 50 3.30 0.13 -4.33
N ILE A 51 2.64 0.89 -3.43
CA ILE A 51 1.18 0.90 -3.29
C ILE A 51 0.53 1.39 -4.59
N GLU A 52 0.98 2.53 -5.14
CA GLU A 52 0.39 3.10 -6.36
C GLU A 52 0.54 2.17 -7.57
N TYR A 53 1.70 1.52 -7.71
CA TYR A 53 1.94 0.55 -8.77
C TYR A 53 1.04 -0.67 -8.64
N GLU A 54 0.98 -1.27 -7.44
CA GLU A 54 0.19 -2.49 -7.23
C GLU A 54 -1.30 -2.23 -7.33
N ALA A 55 -1.78 -1.07 -6.85
CA ALA A 55 -3.17 -0.66 -7.02
C ALA A 55 -3.56 -0.55 -8.50
N LYS A 56 -2.73 0.11 -9.33
CA LYS A 56 -2.97 0.22 -10.79
C LYS A 56 -2.99 -1.16 -11.45
N ARG A 57 -2.01 -2.02 -11.13
CA ARG A 57 -1.93 -3.38 -11.66
C ARG A 57 -3.17 -4.21 -11.31
N GLN A 58 -3.64 -4.13 -10.07
CA GLN A 58 -4.85 -4.84 -9.65
C GLN A 58 -6.11 -4.31 -10.35
N VAL A 59 -6.23 -2.99 -10.55
CA VAL A 59 -7.33 -2.38 -11.31
C VAL A 59 -7.32 -2.89 -12.75
N GLU A 60 -6.18 -2.84 -13.45
CA GLU A 60 -6.06 -3.33 -14.83
C GLU A 60 -6.44 -4.81 -14.94
N LEU A 61 -6.04 -5.64 -13.97
CA LEU A 61 -6.43 -7.05 -13.93
C LEU A 61 -7.94 -7.23 -13.75
N ILE A 62 -8.57 -6.46 -12.86
CA ILE A 62 -10.02 -6.49 -12.61
C ILE A 62 -10.82 -5.92 -13.80
N GLU A 63 -10.25 -5.00 -14.57
CA GLU A 63 -10.83 -4.50 -15.82
C GLU A 63 -10.71 -5.53 -16.95
N LYS A 64 -9.52 -6.13 -17.15
CA LYS A 64 -9.31 -7.21 -18.12
C LYS A 64 -10.14 -8.47 -17.84
N LYS A 65 -10.39 -8.80 -16.57
CA LYS A 65 -11.19 -9.97 -16.17
C LYS A 65 -12.69 -9.81 -16.39
N LYS A 66 -13.19 -8.64 -16.81
CA LYS A 66 -14.56 -8.54 -17.30
C LYS A 66 -14.57 -8.99 -18.76
N PRO A 67 -15.05 -10.20 -19.10
CA PRO A 67 -15.44 -10.46 -20.47
C PRO A 67 -16.63 -9.54 -20.79
N ASN A 68 -16.60 -8.90 -21.96
CA ASN A 68 -17.78 -8.32 -22.57
C ASN A 68 -18.77 -9.43 -22.94
#